data_AF-A0A7W1HBP5-F1
#
_entry.id   AF-A0A7W1HBP5-F1
#
_cell.length_a   1.000
_cell.length_b   1.000
_cell.length_c   1.000
_cell.angle_alpha   90.00
_cell.angle_beta   90.00
_cell.angle_gamma   90.00
#
_symmetry.space_group_name_H-M   'P 1'
#
loop_
_entity.id
_entity.type
_entity.pdbx_description
1 polymer ?
#
loop_
_entity_poly.entity_id
_entity_poly.type
_entity_poly.pdbx_seq_one_letter_code
_entity_poly.pdbx_strand_id
1 'polypeptide(L)'
;MVAAAEIQAGGSVLWLDFEMEPREMVERLRALGLDDVGLARFLYVAPEEPIGTRGVQEALRALLAVSRPRLVVVDAFIGALVLHGLDPNSGADVERFNHAVVSVLRCEGAAVLILDHLPKNREGRGRFSIGSERKVGGTDVHLGFEIVQPFGRGRRGLVRIVVHKDRPGHLPRPRAADLELRSDLETHAITWDLRLGEQDQDEPDSFRPTALMQRVSVFLEQQAEPVSRNVLEAAVKGKRDYVRLAVDVLVREGYASEKPGPRKGRMLSSLKPFRDLAPTSPDFAPGEDSATSPHFAPLLTGGAKVRAQSNGQPEDTSSPPLGEDEIERLANLAREAGSTRERR
;
A
#
# COMPACT_ATOMS: atom_id res chain seq x y z
N MET A 1 1.46 -12.23 -8.40
CA MET A 1 1.32 -13.40 -7.50
C MET A 1 -0.14 -13.69 -7.21
N VAL A 2 -0.89 -12.81 -6.54
CA VAL A 2 -2.32 -13.05 -6.20
C VAL A 2 -3.16 -13.37 -7.45
N ALA A 3 -3.01 -12.61 -8.53
CA ALA A 3 -3.69 -12.88 -9.80
C ALA A 3 -3.34 -14.28 -10.38
N ALA A 4 -2.07 -14.67 -10.33
CA ALA A 4 -1.62 -15.98 -10.79
C ALA A 4 -2.22 -17.11 -9.96
N ALA A 5 -2.23 -16.96 -8.62
CA ALA A 5 -2.82 -17.93 -7.71
C ALA A 5 -4.33 -18.11 -7.94
N GLU A 6 -5.07 -17.02 -8.16
CA GLU A 6 -6.51 -17.07 -8.46
C GLU A 6 -6.79 -17.83 -9.77
N ILE A 7 -6.01 -17.56 -10.81
CA ILE A 7 -6.12 -18.25 -12.11
C ILE A 7 -5.80 -19.74 -11.96
N GLN A 8 -4.75 -20.08 -11.23
CA GLN A 8 -4.37 -21.48 -10.95
C GLN A 8 -5.44 -22.20 -10.11
N ALA A 9 -6.20 -21.48 -9.29
CA ALA A 9 -7.37 -21.99 -8.58
C ALA A 9 -8.63 -22.11 -9.47
N GLY A 10 -8.52 -21.82 -10.77
CA GLY A 10 -9.60 -21.89 -11.76
C GLY A 10 -10.45 -20.63 -11.89
N GLY A 11 -10.12 -19.56 -11.16
CA GLY A 11 -10.78 -18.26 -11.25
C GLY A 11 -10.38 -17.45 -12.49
N SER A 12 -11.08 -16.35 -12.72
CA SER A 12 -10.73 -15.33 -13.71
C SER A 12 -10.36 -14.02 -13.00
N VAL A 13 -9.44 -13.29 -13.62
CA VAL A 13 -8.92 -12.02 -13.10
C VAL A 13 -9.12 -10.95 -14.15
N LEU A 14 -9.64 -9.79 -13.75
CA LEU A 14 -9.63 -8.57 -14.56
C LEU A 14 -8.56 -7.62 -14.01
N TRP A 15 -7.67 -7.17 -14.89
CA TRP A 15 -6.62 -6.19 -14.58
C TRP A 15 -6.91 -4.90 -15.33
N LEU A 16 -7.15 -3.83 -14.57
CA LEU A 16 -7.31 -2.48 -15.08
C LEU A 16 -5.99 -1.74 -14.92
N ASP A 17 -5.29 -1.52 -16.03
CA ASP A 17 -3.97 -0.90 -16.07
C ASP A 17 -4.04 0.59 -16.42
N PHE A 18 -3.34 1.39 -15.65
CA PHE A 18 -3.24 2.85 -15.73
C PHE A 18 -1.78 3.30 -15.64
N GLU A 19 -0.81 2.38 -15.61
CA GLU A 19 0.61 2.70 -15.45
C GLU A 19 1.58 1.84 -16.27
N MET A 20 1.28 0.56 -16.47
CA MET A 20 2.16 -0.40 -17.14
C MET A 20 1.68 -0.74 -18.55
N GLU A 21 2.58 -1.39 -19.30
CA GLU A 21 2.34 -1.87 -20.65
C GLU A 21 2.00 -3.39 -20.66
N PRO A 22 1.12 -3.86 -21.55
CA PRO A 22 0.62 -5.24 -21.56
C PRO A 22 1.72 -6.31 -21.68
N ARG A 23 2.81 -6.01 -22.41
CA ARG A 23 3.88 -6.96 -22.67
C ARG A 23 4.58 -7.40 -21.39
N GLU A 24 4.88 -6.46 -20.50
CA GLU A 24 5.55 -6.78 -19.24
C GLU A 24 4.66 -7.64 -18.33
N MET A 25 3.35 -7.45 -18.40
CA MET A 25 2.40 -8.24 -17.63
C MET A 25 2.44 -9.72 -18.04
N VAL A 26 2.36 -10.00 -19.35
CA VAL A 26 2.39 -11.39 -19.86
C VAL A 26 3.69 -12.09 -19.49
N GLU A 27 4.84 -11.42 -19.65
CA GLU A 27 6.15 -11.96 -19.27
C GLU A 27 6.19 -12.32 -17.77
N ARG A 28 5.67 -11.44 -16.89
CA ARG A 28 5.61 -11.69 -15.43
C ARG A 28 4.65 -12.83 -15.08
N LEU A 29 3.50 -12.94 -15.75
CA LEU A 29 2.54 -14.02 -15.50
C LEU A 29 3.09 -15.39 -15.94
N ARG A 30 3.77 -15.46 -17.09
CA ARG A 30 4.47 -16.68 -17.52
C ARG A 30 5.58 -17.07 -16.56
N ALA A 31 6.36 -16.09 -16.07
CA ALA A 31 7.37 -16.33 -15.05
C ALA A 31 6.78 -16.87 -13.74
N LEU A 32 5.53 -16.53 -13.41
CA LEU A 32 4.78 -17.09 -12.28
C LEU A 32 4.14 -18.47 -12.57
N GLY A 33 4.42 -19.05 -13.75
CA GLY A 33 3.99 -20.40 -14.12
C GLY A 33 2.61 -20.47 -14.78
N LEU A 34 2.08 -19.37 -15.33
CA LEU A 34 0.85 -19.43 -16.14
C LEU A 34 1.17 -19.89 -17.56
N ASP A 35 0.45 -20.91 -18.01
CA ASP A 35 0.40 -21.36 -19.40
C ASP A 35 -0.67 -20.58 -20.20
N ASP A 36 -0.82 -20.91 -21.48
CA ASP A 36 -1.77 -20.22 -22.36
C ASP A 36 -3.24 -20.42 -21.91
N VAL A 37 -3.53 -21.57 -21.30
CA VAL A 37 -4.87 -21.88 -20.75
C VAL A 37 -5.16 -20.99 -19.54
N GLY A 38 -4.18 -20.79 -18.65
CA GLY A 38 -4.27 -19.86 -17.54
C GLY A 38 -4.37 -18.41 -18.01
N LEU A 39 -3.56 -18.01 -18.99
CA LEU A 39 -3.59 -16.65 -19.56
C LEU A 39 -4.95 -16.32 -20.19
N ALA A 40 -5.67 -17.29 -20.76
CA ALA A 40 -7.03 -17.06 -21.27
C ALA A 40 -8.05 -16.64 -20.18
N ARG A 41 -7.71 -16.84 -18.89
CA ARG A 41 -8.52 -16.39 -17.73
C ARG A 41 -8.07 -15.03 -17.18
N PHE A 42 -7.00 -14.46 -17.74
CA PHE A 42 -6.51 -13.13 -17.41
C PHE A 42 -7.02 -12.11 -18.42
N LEU A 43 -7.91 -11.23 -17.97
CA LEU A 43 -8.44 -10.14 -18.77
C LEU A 43 -7.65 -8.89 -18.46
N TYR A 44 -7.08 -8.28 -19.48
CA TYR A 44 -6.33 -7.04 -19.37
C TYR A 44 -7.08 -5.93 -20.09
N VAL A 45 -7.26 -4.80 -19.41
CA VAL A 45 -7.87 -3.59 -19.96
C VAL A 45 -7.00 -2.41 -19.55
N ALA A 46 -6.63 -1.57 -20.51
CA ALA A 46 -5.96 -0.29 -20.26
C ALA A 46 -6.95 0.83 -20.62
N PRO A 47 -7.69 1.41 -19.66
CA PRO A 47 -8.66 2.44 -19.97
C PRO A 47 -7.98 3.74 -20.42
N GLU A 48 -8.37 4.22 -21.60
CA GLU A 48 -7.94 5.53 -22.12
C GLU A 48 -8.91 6.66 -21.74
N GLU A 49 -10.08 6.30 -21.21
CA GLU A 49 -11.14 7.21 -20.79
C GLU A 49 -11.63 6.89 -19.37
N PRO A 50 -12.18 7.87 -18.63
CA PRO A 50 -12.78 7.63 -17.32
C PRO A 50 -13.82 6.52 -17.36
N ILE A 51 -13.77 5.60 -16.39
CA ILE A 51 -14.74 4.50 -16.24
C ILE A 51 -16.17 5.02 -15.99
N GLY A 52 -16.30 6.23 -15.44
CA GLY A 52 -17.57 6.92 -15.26
C GLY A 52 -18.24 7.41 -16.55
N THR A 53 -17.53 7.42 -17.68
CA THR A 53 -18.12 7.74 -18.99
C THR A 53 -19.13 6.67 -19.37
N ARG A 54 -20.33 7.07 -19.80
CA ARG A 54 -21.46 6.15 -20.02
C ARG A 54 -21.09 4.93 -20.89
N GLY A 55 -20.44 5.15 -22.03
CA GLY A 55 -20.04 4.06 -22.93
C GLY A 55 -19.02 3.11 -22.30
N VAL A 56 -18.01 3.64 -21.61
CA VAL A 56 -17.01 2.85 -20.88
C VAL A 56 -17.66 2.04 -19.76
N GLN A 57 -18.58 2.66 -19.02
CA GLN A 57 -19.30 2.01 -17.94
C GLN A 57 -20.17 0.86 -18.45
N GLU A 58 -20.88 1.06 -19.57
CA GLU A 58 -21.70 0.03 -20.22
C GLU A 58 -20.82 -1.14 -20.71
N ALA A 59 -19.69 -0.85 -21.36
CA ALA A 59 -18.74 -1.85 -21.82
C ALA A 59 -18.11 -2.65 -20.67
N LEU A 60 -17.70 -1.97 -19.59
CA LEU A 60 -17.13 -2.61 -18.41
C LEU A 60 -18.17 -3.51 -17.72
N ARG A 61 -19.42 -3.05 -17.58
CA ARG A 61 -20.50 -3.88 -17.01
C ARG A 61 -20.76 -5.13 -17.86
N ALA A 62 -20.78 -4.98 -19.19
CA ALA A 62 -20.93 -6.12 -20.10
C ALA A 62 -19.76 -7.12 -19.94
N LEU A 63 -18.52 -6.62 -19.87
CA LEU A 63 -17.34 -7.44 -19.64
C LEU A 63 -17.43 -8.19 -18.32
N LEU A 64 -17.76 -7.52 -17.22
CA LEU A 64 -17.93 -8.13 -15.89
C LEU A 64 -19.04 -9.21 -15.89
N ALA A 65 -20.17 -8.94 -16.55
CA ALA A 65 -21.29 -9.88 -16.61
C ALA A 65 -20.96 -11.18 -17.35
N VAL A 66 -20.16 -11.09 -18.43
CA VAL A 66 -19.74 -12.24 -19.25
C VAL A 66 -18.60 -12.99 -18.57
N SER A 67 -17.57 -12.28 -18.10
CA SER A 67 -16.34 -12.88 -17.60
C SER A 67 -16.36 -13.30 -16.14
N ARG A 68 -17.25 -12.68 -15.33
CA ARG A 68 -17.43 -12.91 -13.89
C ARG A 68 -16.09 -13.07 -13.13
N PRO A 69 -15.20 -12.07 -13.20
CA PRO A 69 -13.91 -12.17 -12.53
C PRO A 69 -14.10 -12.34 -11.03
N ARG A 70 -13.32 -13.22 -10.41
CA ARG A 70 -13.27 -13.36 -8.95
C ARG A 70 -12.40 -12.29 -8.31
N LEU A 71 -11.45 -11.75 -9.07
CA LEU A 71 -10.55 -10.68 -8.66
C LEU A 71 -10.50 -9.59 -9.73
N VAL A 72 -10.70 -8.35 -9.33
CA VAL A 72 -10.43 -7.16 -10.14
C VAL A 72 -9.26 -6.41 -9.52
N VAL A 73 -8.23 -6.13 -10.31
CA VAL A 73 -7.06 -5.34 -9.90
C VAL A 73 -7.11 -3.98 -10.58
N VAL A 74 -6.90 -2.91 -9.81
CA VAL A 74 -6.73 -1.54 -10.30
C VAL A 74 -5.28 -1.15 -10.09
N ASP A 75 -4.53 -1.00 -11.18
CA ASP A 75 -3.08 -0.74 -11.18
C ASP A 75 -2.73 0.50 -12.02
N ALA A 76 -2.37 1.65 -11.48
CA ALA A 76 -2.31 1.99 -10.07
C ALA A 76 -3.33 3.08 -9.72
N PHE A 77 -3.57 3.22 -8.42
CA PHE A 77 -4.58 4.12 -7.87
C PHE A 77 -4.39 5.58 -8.30
N ILE A 78 -3.15 6.06 -8.34
CA ILE A 78 -2.84 7.44 -8.77
C ILE A 78 -3.16 7.61 -10.25
N GLY A 79 -2.70 6.70 -11.11
CA GLY A 79 -3.02 6.72 -12.54
C GLY A 79 -4.52 6.72 -12.78
N ALA A 80 -5.26 5.87 -12.07
CA ALA A 80 -6.71 5.82 -12.14
C ALA A 80 -7.37 7.15 -11.74
N LEU A 81 -6.95 7.78 -10.65
CA LEU A 81 -7.51 9.08 -10.23
C LEU A 81 -7.21 10.19 -11.25
N VAL A 82 -5.98 10.24 -11.76
CA VAL A 82 -5.57 11.23 -12.78
C VAL A 82 -6.41 11.08 -14.05
N LEU A 83 -6.65 9.86 -14.53
CA LEU A 83 -7.51 9.62 -15.69
C LEU A 83 -8.92 10.18 -15.48
N HIS A 84 -9.44 10.10 -14.25
CA HIS A 84 -10.76 10.61 -13.89
C HIS A 84 -10.78 12.11 -13.56
N GLY A 85 -9.66 12.83 -13.73
CA GLY A 85 -9.54 14.24 -13.40
C GLY A 85 -9.65 14.54 -11.90
N LEU A 86 -9.26 13.58 -11.06
CA LEU A 86 -9.39 13.63 -9.60
C LEU A 86 -8.02 13.83 -8.93
N ASP A 87 -7.98 14.61 -7.84
CA ASP A 87 -6.75 14.85 -7.09
C ASP A 87 -6.49 13.74 -6.05
N PRO A 88 -5.37 12.99 -6.14
CA PRO A 88 -5.02 11.95 -5.17
C PRO A 88 -4.76 12.45 -3.75
N ASN A 89 -4.58 13.75 -3.55
CA ASN A 89 -4.44 14.36 -2.22
C ASN A 89 -5.78 14.81 -1.64
N SER A 90 -6.84 14.91 -2.44
CA SER A 90 -8.18 15.30 -2.00
C SER A 90 -8.96 14.08 -1.50
N GLY A 91 -9.37 14.12 -0.22
CA GLY A 91 -10.19 13.06 0.36
C GLY A 91 -11.56 12.93 -0.30
N ALA A 92 -12.16 14.07 -0.67
CA ALA A 92 -13.45 14.10 -1.37
C ALA A 92 -13.33 13.47 -2.76
N ASP A 93 -12.21 13.69 -3.46
CA ASP A 93 -11.95 13.11 -4.78
C ASP A 93 -11.74 11.61 -4.70
N VAL A 94 -10.98 11.14 -3.70
CA VAL A 94 -10.82 9.71 -3.39
C VAL A 94 -12.18 9.05 -3.09
N GLU A 95 -13.04 9.72 -2.32
CA GLU A 95 -14.40 9.24 -2.04
C GLU A 95 -15.27 9.19 -3.30
N ARG A 96 -15.22 10.24 -4.13
CA ARG A 96 -15.90 10.25 -5.45
C ARG A 96 -15.45 9.08 -6.33
N PHE A 97 -14.15 8.79 -6.39
CA PHE A 97 -13.62 7.66 -7.14
C PHE A 97 -14.14 6.32 -6.60
N ASN A 98 -14.13 6.13 -5.27
CA ASN A 98 -14.64 4.92 -4.65
C ASN A 98 -16.12 4.67 -4.97
N HIS A 99 -16.95 5.72 -4.99
CA HIS A 99 -18.35 5.61 -5.36
C HIS A 99 -18.54 5.34 -6.86
N ALA A 100 -17.82 6.05 -7.73
CA ALA A 100 -18.00 5.97 -9.17
C ALA A 100 -17.44 4.67 -9.78
N VAL A 101 -16.32 4.17 -9.25
CA VAL A 101 -15.57 3.05 -9.83
C VAL A 101 -15.60 1.83 -8.93
N VAL A 102 -15.04 1.94 -7.71
CA VAL A 102 -14.82 0.77 -6.83
C VAL A 102 -16.13 0.10 -6.43
N SER A 103 -17.17 0.88 -6.15
CA SER A 103 -18.49 0.35 -5.79
C SER A 103 -19.13 -0.42 -6.95
N VAL A 104 -18.96 0.06 -8.19
CA VAL A 104 -19.45 -0.62 -9.40
C VAL A 104 -18.74 -1.96 -9.59
N LEU A 105 -17.41 -2.00 -9.38
CA LEU A 105 -16.63 -3.23 -9.46
C LEU A 105 -17.00 -4.26 -8.37
N ARG A 106 -17.37 -3.79 -7.17
CA ARG A 106 -17.78 -4.64 -6.04
C ARG A 106 -19.16 -5.29 -6.22
N CYS A 107 -20.10 -4.61 -6.89
CA CYS A 107 -21.49 -5.09 -7.02
C CYS A 107 -21.62 -6.44 -7.73
N GLU A 108 -20.62 -6.85 -8.50
CA GLU A 108 -20.62 -8.11 -9.27
C GLU A 108 -19.96 -9.30 -8.53
N GLY A 109 -19.72 -9.17 -7.22
CA GLY A 109 -19.20 -10.26 -6.38
C GLY A 109 -17.69 -10.50 -6.51
N ALA A 110 -16.98 -9.65 -7.24
CA ALA A 110 -15.52 -9.70 -7.36
C ALA A 110 -14.84 -9.08 -6.14
N ALA A 111 -13.73 -9.67 -5.70
CA ALA A 111 -12.79 -8.99 -4.81
C ALA A 111 -12.06 -7.88 -5.58
N VAL A 112 -12.04 -6.66 -5.04
CA VAL A 112 -11.35 -5.53 -5.68
C VAL A 112 -10.05 -5.23 -4.93
N LEU A 113 -8.92 -5.35 -5.63
CA LEU A 113 -7.58 -5.01 -5.15
C LEU A 113 -7.10 -3.75 -5.85
N ILE A 114 -6.64 -2.77 -5.08
CA ILE A 114 -6.12 -1.50 -5.61
C ILE A 114 -4.65 -1.41 -5.24
N LEU A 115 -3.79 -1.20 -6.23
CA LEU A 115 -2.36 -1.00 -6.02
C LEU A 115 -2.08 0.49 -5.85
N ASP A 116 -1.38 0.86 -4.78
CA ASP A 116 -1.05 2.25 -4.47
C ASP A 116 0.45 2.39 -4.28
N HIS A 117 1.02 3.42 -4.90
CA HIS A 117 2.43 3.74 -4.75
C HIS A 117 2.65 4.65 -3.55
N LEU A 118 3.69 4.36 -2.78
CA LEU A 118 4.17 5.28 -1.77
C LEU A 118 4.99 6.40 -2.44
N PRO A 119 4.82 7.67 -2.04
CA PRO A 119 5.65 8.75 -2.54
C PRO A 119 7.13 8.48 -2.24
N LYS A 120 8.01 8.81 -3.19
CA LYS A 120 9.44 8.48 -3.19
C LYS A 120 10.25 9.11 -2.03
N ASN A 121 9.68 10.06 -1.28
CA ASN A 121 10.38 10.75 -0.19
C ASN A 121 10.35 9.95 1.11
N ARG A 122 11.53 9.44 1.50
CA ARG A 122 11.76 8.59 2.69
C ARG A 122 11.61 9.30 4.03
N GLU A 123 11.68 10.62 4.09
CA GLU A 123 11.83 11.40 5.35
C GLU A 123 10.52 11.80 6.05
N GLY A 124 9.36 11.35 5.56
CA GLY A 124 8.04 11.71 6.11
C GLY A 124 7.25 10.57 6.73
N ARG A 125 7.87 9.43 7.08
CA ARG A 125 7.18 8.28 7.69
C ARG A 125 6.87 8.54 9.17
N GLY A 126 5.96 9.48 9.42
CA GLY A 126 4.97 9.26 10.47
C GLY A 126 4.17 7.99 10.14
N ARG A 127 3.59 7.37 11.17
CA ARG A 127 2.75 6.14 11.07
C ARG A 127 1.59 6.26 10.07
N PHE A 128 1.33 7.49 9.61
CA PHE A 128 0.36 7.86 8.60
C PHE A 128 0.98 8.92 7.68
N SER A 129 1.29 8.58 6.43
CA SER A 129 1.45 9.63 5.41
C SER A 129 0.07 10.30 5.27
N ILE A 130 -0.02 11.62 5.19
CA ILE A 130 -1.30 12.36 5.21
C ILE A 130 -2.27 11.90 4.09
N GLY A 131 -1.76 11.33 2.99
CA GLY A 131 -2.58 10.67 1.96
C GLY A 131 -3.10 9.27 2.32
N SER A 132 -2.44 8.54 3.22
CA SER A 132 -2.80 7.18 3.65
C SER A 132 -4.04 7.13 4.54
N GLU A 133 -4.27 8.12 5.41
CA GLU A 133 -5.44 8.11 6.32
C GLU A 133 -6.77 8.17 5.57
N ARG A 134 -6.82 8.91 4.46
CA ARG A 134 -8.03 9.08 3.64
C ARG A 134 -8.32 7.85 2.77
N LYS A 135 -7.27 7.22 2.22
CA LYS A 135 -7.38 5.96 1.46
C LYS A 135 -7.85 4.79 2.33
N VAL A 136 -7.44 4.77 3.59
CA VAL A 136 -7.83 3.75 4.59
C VAL A 136 -9.33 3.79 4.92
N GLY A 137 -10.01 4.93 4.79
CA GLY A 137 -11.44 5.05 5.11
C GLY A 137 -12.34 4.14 4.25
N GLY A 138 -12.08 4.11 2.95
CA GLY A 138 -12.93 3.43 1.95
C GLY A 138 -12.66 1.93 1.75
N THR A 139 -11.62 1.36 2.35
CA THR A 139 -11.25 -0.06 2.17
C THR A 139 -11.65 -0.91 3.37
N ASP A 140 -11.88 -2.21 3.15
CA ASP A 140 -12.11 -3.15 4.25
C ASP A 140 -10.80 -3.64 4.86
N VAL A 141 -9.79 -3.85 4.01
CA VAL A 141 -8.45 -4.26 4.37
C VAL A 141 -7.45 -3.31 3.71
N HIS A 142 -6.45 -2.86 4.46
CA HIS A 142 -5.34 -2.04 3.96
C HIS A 142 -4.02 -2.62 4.46
N LEU A 143 -3.19 -3.07 3.53
CA LEU A 143 -1.91 -3.72 3.79
C LEU A 143 -0.77 -2.81 3.31
N GLY A 144 0.28 -2.71 4.11
CA GLY A 144 1.53 -2.06 3.73
C GLY A 144 2.59 -3.09 3.40
N PHE A 145 3.55 -2.71 2.56
CA PHE A 145 4.67 -3.55 2.16
C PHE A 145 5.98 -2.91 2.61
N GLU A 146 6.68 -3.55 3.53
CA GLU A 146 8.00 -3.15 4.02
C GLU A 146 9.07 -4.02 3.38
N ILE A 147 9.91 -3.43 2.52
CA ILE A 147 10.99 -4.15 1.86
C ILE A 147 12.08 -4.48 2.88
N VAL A 148 12.26 -5.77 3.18
CA VAL A 148 13.35 -6.28 4.04
C VAL A 148 14.57 -6.61 3.17
N GLN A 149 14.35 -7.30 2.06
CA GLN A 149 15.35 -7.59 1.04
C GLN A 149 14.74 -7.28 -0.34
N PRO A 150 15.35 -6.37 -1.13
CA PRO A 150 14.76 -5.94 -2.40
C PRO A 150 14.70 -7.07 -3.42
N PHE A 151 13.60 -7.13 -4.17
CA PHE A 151 13.47 -8.04 -5.31
C PHE A 151 14.51 -7.76 -6.39
N GLY A 152 14.90 -8.78 -7.14
CA GLY A 152 15.76 -8.64 -8.31
C GLY A 152 15.86 -9.96 -9.05
N ARG A 153 16.27 -9.89 -10.32
CA ARG A 153 16.48 -11.07 -11.15
C ARG A 153 17.60 -11.93 -10.54
N GLY A 154 17.40 -13.24 -10.50
CA GLY A 154 18.39 -14.19 -9.99
C GLY A 154 18.66 -14.12 -8.49
N ARG A 155 17.81 -13.44 -7.70
CA ARG A 155 17.98 -13.33 -6.24
C ARG A 155 16.70 -13.55 -5.48
N ARG A 156 16.86 -13.85 -4.19
CA ARG A 156 15.78 -13.84 -3.21
C ARG A 156 15.48 -12.40 -2.79
N GLY A 157 14.20 -12.04 -2.76
CA GLY A 157 13.67 -10.87 -2.08
C GLY A 157 12.70 -11.27 -0.99
N LEU A 158 12.57 -10.39 0.02
CA LEU A 158 11.75 -10.59 1.19
C LEU A 158 11.03 -9.28 1.50
N VAL A 159 9.71 -9.36 1.59
CA VAL A 159 8.86 -8.22 1.94
C VAL A 159 7.98 -8.61 3.10
N ARG A 160 7.90 -7.72 4.08
CA ARG A 160 7.01 -7.84 5.22
C ARG A 160 5.69 -7.15 4.92
N ILE A 161 4.58 -7.85 5.13
CA ILE A 161 3.24 -7.33 4.95
C ILE A 161 2.70 -6.88 6.31
N VAL A 162 2.45 -5.58 6.44
CA VAL A 162 1.91 -4.96 7.67
C VAL A 162 0.43 -4.67 7.52
N VAL A 163 -0.32 -4.79 8.61
CA VAL A 163 -1.76 -4.49 8.63
C VAL A 163 -1.98 -3.07 9.12
N HIS A 164 -2.51 -2.21 8.25
CA HIS A 164 -2.96 -0.86 8.64
C HIS A 164 -4.44 -0.83 8.96
N LYS A 165 -5.25 -1.60 8.22
CA LYS A 165 -6.68 -1.79 8.49
C LYS A 165 -7.07 -3.21 8.15
N ASP A 166 -7.94 -3.77 8.97
CA ASP A 166 -8.60 -5.04 8.75
C ASP A 166 -9.94 -4.98 9.50
N ARG A 167 -10.99 -4.63 8.77
CA ARG A 167 -12.35 -4.46 9.31
C ARG A 167 -12.94 -5.79 9.82
N PRO A 168 -12.77 -6.93 9.13
CA PRO A 168 -13.15 -8.25 9.66
C PRO A 168 -12.38 -8.68 10.91
N GLY A 169 -11.11 -8.29 11.04
CA GLY A 169 -10.30 -8.57 12.24
C GLY A 169 -9.69 -9.98 12.28
N HIS A 170 -9.47 -10.60 11.13
CA HIS A 170 -8.91 -11.95 11.03
C HIS A 170 -7.39 -11.99 10.82
N LEU A 171 -6.76 -10.87 10.46
CA LEU A 171 -5.33 -10.84 10.15
C LEU A 171 -4.48 -10.64 11.41
N PRO A 172 -3.33 -11.34 11.54
CA PRO A 172 -2.38 -11.07 12.61
C PRO A 172 -1.86 -9.63 12.52
N ARG A 173 -1.59 -9.03 13.69
CA ARG A 173 -1.14 -7.64 13.82
C ARG A 173 0.10 -7.57 14.71
N PRO A 174 1.03 -6.63 14.47
CA PRO A 174 1.01 -5.63 13.40
C PRO A 174 1.37 -6.19 12.01
N ARG A 175 1.76 -7.46 11.93
CA ARG A 175 2.28 -8.11 10.72
C ARG A 175 1.32 -9.21 10.26
N ALA A 176 0.87 -9.12 9.01
CA ALA A 176 0.03 -10.14 8.40
C ALA A 176 0.84 -11.37 7.99
N ALA A 177 1.98 -11.14 7.34
CA ALA A 177 2.82 -12.18 6.76
C ALA A 177 4.18 -11.63 6.33
N ASP A 178 5.15 -12.52 6.15
CA ASP A 178 6.36 -12.27 5.39
C ASP A 178 6.24 -13.01 4.03
N LEU A 179 6.40 -12.27 2.95
CA LEU A 179 6.40 -12.75 1.57
C LEU A 179 7.84 -12.89 1.07
N GLU A 180 8.23 -14.11 0.74
CA GLU A 180 9.50 -14.40 0.10
C GLU A 180 9.29 -14.67 -1.39
N LEU A 181 10.09 -14.05 -2.25
CA LEU A 181 10.09 -14.28 -3.69
C LEU A 181 11.48 -14.68 -4.14
N ARG A 182 11.57 -15.68 -5.00
CA ARG A 182 12.82 -16.17 -5.60
C ARG A 182 12.68 -16.13 -7.11
N SER A 183 13.59 -15.43 -7.76
CA SER A 183 13.74 -15.44 -9.21
C SER A 183 14.91 -16.32 -9.58
N ASP A 184 14.65 -17.30 -10.44
CA ASP A 184 15.69 -18.09 -11.08
C ASP A 184 16.36 -17.29 -12.21
N LEU A 185 17.68 -17.38 -12.33
CA LEU A 185 18.44 -16.56 -13.28
C LEU A 185 18.40 -17.13 -14.71
N GLU A 186 18.35 -18.45 -14.85
CA GLU A 186 18.45 -19.14 -16.13
C GLU A 186 17.08 -19.37 -16.77
N THR A 187 16.14 -19.89 -15.98
CA THR A 187 14.79 -20.23 -16.42
C THR A 187 13.83 -19.05 -16.33
N HIS A 188 14.23 -17.97 -15.64
CA HIS A 188 13.40 -16.82 -15.30
C HIS A 188 12.15 -17.16 -14.48
N ALA A 189 12.04 -18.38 -13.97
CA ALA A 189 10.92 -18.81 -13.14
C ALA A 189 10.89 -18.01 -11.82
N ILE A 190 9.69 -17.65 -11.38
CA ILE A 190 9.43 -16.97 -10.12
C ILE A 190 8.69 -17.94 -9.21
N THR A 191 9.32 -18.28 -8.09
CA THR A 191 8.66 -18.98 -6.98
C THR A 191 8.46 -18.02 -5.83
N TRP A 192 7.42 -18.25 -5.04
CA TRP A 192 7.09 -17.39 -3.91
C TRP A 192 6.49 -18.23 -2.78
N ASP A 193 6.68 -17.75 -1.56
CA ASP A 193 6.18 -18.36 -0.34
C ASP A 193 5.64 -17.27 0.59
N LEU A 194 4.50 -17.53 1.24
CA LEU A 194 3.85 -16.59 2.15
C LEU A 194 3.77 -17.22 3.54
N ARG A 195 4.54 -16.69 4.47
CA ARG A 195 4.54 -17.13 5.87
C ARG A 195 3.70 -16.18 6.69
N LEU A 196 2.57 -16.65 7.20
CA LEU A 196 1.71 -15.84 8.07
C LEU A 196 2.49 -15.38 9.30
N GLY A 197 2.24 -14.16 9.73
CA GLY A 197 2.74 -13.68 11.02
C GLY A 197 2.14 -14.52 12.14
N GLU A 198 2.96 -14.89 13.12
CA GLU A 198 2.44 -15.49 14.34
C GLU A 198 1.49 -14.47 15.00
N GLN A 199 0.28 -14.91 15.38
CA GLN A 199 -0.56 -14.13 16.26
C GLN A 199 0.09 -14.19 17.63
N ASP A 200 0.80 -13.13 18.01
CA ASP A 200 1.09 -12.90 19.41
C ASP A 200 -0.28 -12.74 20.11
N GLN A 201 -0.75 -13.81 20.77
CA GLN A 201 -1.93 -13.75 21.63
C GLN A 201 -1.66 -12.96 22.92
N ASP A 202 -0.46 -12.39 23.08
CA ASP A 202 -0.05 -11.68 24.26
C ASP A 202 0.27 -10.21 23.98
N GLU A 203 -0.56 -9.36 24.60
CA GLU A 203 -0.51 -7.91 24.79
C GLU A 203 -0.42 -6.99 23.56
N PRO A 204 -1.24 -5.92 23.51
CA PRO A 204 -1.05 -4.88 22.52
C PRO A 204 0.38 -4.34 22.65
N ASP A 205 1.14 -4.36 21.56
CA ASP A 205 2.41 -3.64 21.41
C ASP A 205 2.12 -2.14 21.59
N SER A 206 1.99 -1.76 22.85
CA SER A 206 1.54 -0.46 23.31
C SER A 206 2.65 0.51 22.93
N PHE A 207 2.34 1.42 22.01
CA PHE A 207 3.21 2.51 21.57
C PHE A 207 4.27 2.90 22.61
N ARG A 208 5.55 2.71 22.25
CA ARG A 208 6.71 2.97 23.12
C ARG A 208 7.33 4.33 22.76
N PRO A 209 7.12 5.39 23.55
CA PRO A 209 7.73 6.69 23.29
C PRO A 209 9.20 6.70 23.74
N THR A 210 10.09 6.03 23.01
CA THR A 210 11.49 5.75 23.41
C THR A 210 12.28 7.00 23.79
N ALA A 211 12.11 8.11 23.07
CA ALA A 211 12.74 9.39 23.40
C ALA A 211 12.28 9.95 24.76
N LEU A 212 10.98 9.82 25.09
CA LEU A 212 10.47 10.21 26.41
C LEU A 212 10.89 9.21 27.48
N MET A 213 10.93 7.91 27.18
CA MET A 213 11.45 6.89 28.10
C MET A 213 12.90 7.17 28.50
N GLN A 214 13.77 7.54 27.55
CA GLN A 214 15.14 7.95 27.86
C GLN A 214 15.18 9.19 28.75
N ARG A 215 14.38 10.22 28.44
CA ARG A 215 14.36 11.45 29.24
C ARG A 215 13.85 11.24 30.66
N VAL A 216 12.85 10.38 30.81
CA VAL A 216 12.35 9.95 32.13
C VAL A 216 13.42 9.15 32.87
N SER A 217 14.12 8.23 32.21
CA SER A 217 15.22 7.46 32.82
C SER A 217 16.34 8.38 33.30
N VAL A 218 16.81 9.29 32.44
CA VAL A 218 17.87 10.26 32.78
C VAL A 218 17.45 11.12 33.97
N PHE A 219 16.20 11.58 34.01
CA PHE A 219 15.68 12.34 35.14
C PHE A 219 15.67 11.53 36.44
N LEU A 220 15.17 10.29 36.41
CA LEU A 220 15.09 9.41 37.58
C LEU A 220 16.48 9.02 38.11
N GLU A 221 17.48 8.89 37.23
CA GLU A 221 18.88 8.62 37.60
C GLU A 221 19.52 9.78 38.38
N GLN A 222 19.04 11.01 38.21
CA GLN A 222 19.54 12.19 38.92
C GLN A 222 18.91 12.39 40.30
N GLN A 223 17.91 11.59 40.67
CA GLN A 223 17.20 11.72 41.94
C GLN A 223 17.76 10.71 42.96
N ALA A 224 18.22 11.22 44.11
CA ALA A 224 18.66 10.38 45.23
C ALA A 224 17.48 9.73 45.99
N GLU A 225 16.30 10.36 45.93
CA GLU A 225 15.08 9.87 46.56
C GLU A 225 14.00 9.54 45.52
N PRO A 226 13.09 8.59 45.80
CA PRO A 226 11.95 8.33 44.93
C PRO A 226 11.13 9.60 44.69
N VAL A 227 10.64 9.80 43.47
CA VAL A 227 9.86 10.99 43.06
C VAL A 227 8.44 10.63 42.62
N SER A 228 7.48 11.54 42.81
CA SER A 228 6.09 11.29 42.40
C SER A 228 5.89 11.48 40.89
N ARG A 229 4.87 10.81 40.31
CA ARG A 229 4.46 11.03 38.90
C ARG A 229 4.21 12.51 38.57
N ASN A 230 3.67 13.29 39.52
CA ASN A 230 3.37 14.71 39.32
C ASN A 230 4.66 15.55 39.16
N VAL A 231 5.70 15.23 39.92
CA VAL A 231 7.01 15.90 39.81
C VAL A 231 7.64 15.58 38.47
N LEU A 232 7.52 14.33 38.02
CA LEU A 232 8.06 13.84 36.75
C LEU A 232 7.34 14.49 35.55
N GLU A 233 6.01 14.60 35.59
CA GLU A 233 5.22 15.31 34.57
C GLU A 233 5.57 16.81 34.47
N ALA A 234 5.96 17.44 35.58
CA ALA A 234 6.36 18.84 35.60
C ALA A 234 7.80 19.06 35.12
N ALA A 235 8.71 18.13 35.42
CA ALA A 235 10.13 18.26 35.12
C ALA A 235 10.52 17.78 33.70
N VAL A 236 9.80 16.79 33.15
CA VAL A 236 10.12 16.21 31.84
C VAL A 236 9.32 16.92 30.75
N LYS A 237 9.98 17.76 29.94
CA LYS A 237 9.36 18.44 28.77
C LYS A 237 8.72 17.41 27.80
N GLY A 238 7.41 17.43 27.65
CA GLY A 238 6.66 16.54 26.76
C GLY A 238 5.17 16.67 27.03
N LYS A 239 4.32 16.15 26.13
CA LYS A 239 2.87 16.11 26.40
C LYS A 239 2.60 15.12 27.55
N ARG A 240 1.84 15.53 28.56
CA ARG A 240 1.63 14.78 29.82
C ARG A 240 1.17 13.34 29.59
N ASP A 241 0.29 13.10 28.63
CA ASP A 241 -0.21 11.75 28.29
C ASP A 241 0.92 10.81 27.86
N TYR A 242 1.86 11.31 27.04
CA TYR A 242 2.99 10.51 26.56
C TYR A 242 4.09 10.34 27.61
N VAL A 243 4.23 11.29 28.55
CA VAL A 243 5.13 11.14 29.71
C VAL A 243 4.60 10.04 30.64
N ARG A 244 3.29 10.00 30.90
CA ARG A 244 2.66 8.92 31.68
C ARG A 244 2.86 7.56 31.03
N LEU A 245 2.60 7.48 29.73
CA LEU A 245 2.82 6.25 28.97
C LEU A 245 4.30 5.81 29.03
N ALA A 246 5.25 6.73 28.89
CA ALA A 246 6.67 6.42 29.03
C ALA A 246 7.01 5.83 30.41
N VAL A 247 6.44 6.39 31.49
CA VAL A 247 6.60 5.88 32.85
C VAL A 247 6.03 4.48 32.99
N ASP A 248 4.80 4.25 32.51
CA ASP A 248 4.14 2.94 32.60
C ASP A 248 4.94 1.86 31.85
N VAL A 249 5.47 2.20 30.67
CA VAL A 249 6.35 1.31 29.89
C VAL A 249 7.65 1.03 30.63
N LEU A 250 8.31 2.04 31.20
CA LEU A 250 9.55 1.86 31.97
C LEU A 250 9.35 0.99 33.22
N VAL A 251 8.22 1.11 33.91
CA VAL A 251 7.90 0.28 35.07
C VAL A 251 7.61 -1.15 34.64
N ARG A 252 6.78 -1.34 33.61
CA ARG A 252 6.46 -2.67 33.08
C ARG A 252 7.69 -3.42 32.59
N GLU A 253 8.62 -2.72 31.92
CA GLU A 253 9.86 -3.30 31.39
C GLU A 253 11.01 -3.36 32.41
N GLY A 254 10.72 -2.99 33.66
CA GLY A 254 11.65 -3.10 34.79
C GLY A 254 12.82 -2.10 34.76
N TYR A 255 12.73 -1.01 34.00
CA TYR A 255 13.69 0.09 34.03
C TYR A 255 13.48 1.02 35.23
N ALA A 256 12.24 1.14 35.71
CA ALA A 256 11.88 1.90 36.90
C ALA A 256 11.03 1.04 37.86
N SER A 257 11.04 1.39 39.14
CA SER A 257 10.16 0.79 40.16
C SER A 257 9.13 1.82 40.60
N GLU A 258 7.88 1.39 40.75
CA GLU A 258 6.82 2.19 41.34
C GLU A 258 6.38 1.57 42.68
N LYS A 259 6.50 2.32 43.77
CA LYS A 259 6.09 1.89 45.12
C LYS A 259 5.06 2.84 45.74
N PRO A 260 4.18 2.36 46.63
CA PRO A 260 3.31 3.23 47.41
C PRO A 260 4.13 4.15 48.32
N GLY A 261 3.80 5.44 48.31
CA GLY A 261 4.39 6.46 49.16
C GLY A 261 3.37 7.15 50.06
N PRO A 262 3.80 8.21 50.77
CA PRO A 262 2.94 8.98 51.66
C PRO A 262 1.68 9.50 50.94
N ARG A 263 0.54 9.52 51.63
CA ARG A 263 -0.76 10.01 51.12
C ARG A 263 -1.27 9.28 49.86
N LYS A 264 -1.07 7.96 49.75
CA LYS A 264 -1.42 7.15 48.57
C LYS A 264 -0.74 7.60 47.26
N GLY A 265 0.34 8.39 47.37
CA GLY A 265 1.15 8.78 46.21
C GLY A 265 1.91 7.57 45.66
N ARG A 266 2.18 7.57 44.35
CA ARG A 266 3.03 6.56 43.72
C ARG A 266 4.42 7.16 43.49
N MET A 267 5.42 6.51 44.06
CA MET A 267 6.81 6.98 44.09
C MET A 267 7.65 6.13 43.14
N LEU A 268 8.38 6.80 42.26
CA LEU A 268 9.18 6.22 41.19
C LEU A 268 10.66 6.35 41.49
N SER A 269 11.40 5.27 41.28
CA SER A 269 12.86 5.23 41.36
C SER A 269 13.45 4.54 40.14
N SER A 270 14.63 4.98 39.70
CA SER A 270 15.37 4.30 38.65
C SER A 270 15.87 2.94 39.14
N LEU A 271 15.71 1.88 38.33
CA LEU A 271 16.31 0.57 38.58
C LEU A 271 17.52 0.33 37.67
N LYS A 272 17.37 0.61 36.37
CA LYS A 272 18.43 0.50 35.38
C LYS A 272 18.30 1.61 34.33
N PRO A 273 19.42 2.15 33.81
CA PRO A 273 19.36 3.16 32.76
C PRO A 273 18.68 2.63 31.49
N PHE A 274 17.78 3.44 30.93
CA PHE A 274 17.29 3.30 29.57
C PHE A 274 18.02 4.32 28.68
N ARG A 275 18.61 3.84 27.58
CA ARG A 275 19.23 4.66 26.54
C ARG A 275 18.75 4.14 25.19
N ASP A 276 18.19 5.02 24.38
CA ASP A 276 17.82 4.75 23.01
C ASP A 276 19.10 4.82 22.15
N LEU A 277 19.74 3.67 21.92
CA LEU A 277 20.92 3.56 21.06
C LEU A 277 20.47 3.50 19.59
N ALA A 278 19.84 4.57 19.13
CA ALA A 278 19.56 4.86 17.73
C ALA A 278 20.00 6.31 17.46
N PRO A 279 20.56 6.64 16.27
CA PRO A 279 21.15 7.95 16.01
C PRO A 279 20.11 9.05 16.22
N THR A 280 20.42 9.96 17.14
CA THR A 280 19.63 11.13 17.49
C THR A 280 19.22 11.90 16.24
N SER A 281 17.91 11.96 15.96
CA SER A 281 17.38 13.02 15.10
C SER A 281 17.52 14.36 15.85
N PRO A 282 18.01 15.42 15.21
CA PRO A 282 18.28 16.67 15.91
C PRO A 282 16.99 17.38 16.34
N ASP A 283 17.09 18.00 17.51
CA ASP A 283 16.04 18.75 18.19
C ASP A 283 15.43 19.86 17.33
N PHE A 284 14.10 19.95 17.35
CA PHE A 284 13.34 21.10 16.91
C PHE A 284 13.58 22.26 17.90
N ALA A 285 14.25 23.33 17.45
CA ALA A 285 14.21 24.65 18.07
C ALA A 285 13.71 25.67 17.04
N PRO A 286 12.80 26.59 17.39
CA PRO A 286 12.37 27.66 16.50
C PRO A 286 13.36 28.83 16.59
N GLY A 287 13.85 29.31 15.44
CA GLY A 287 14.71 30.50 15.38
C GLY A 287 15.24 30.83 13.98
N GLU A 288 14.57 31.81 13.36
CA GLU A 288 15.03 32.91 12.47
C GLU A 288 16.11 32.70 11.39
N ASP A 289 15.68 33.05 10.16
CA ASP A 289 16.37 33.57 8.97
C ASP A 289 17.91 33.55 8.89
N SER A 290 18.43 32.87 7.86
CA SER A 290 19.30 33.49 6.84
C SER A 290 19.55 32.56 5.66
N ALA A 291 19.59 33.18 4.48
CA ALA A 291 19.71 32.57 3.17
C ALA A 291 21.06 31.86 2.93
N THR A 292 21.05 30.75 2.18
CA THR A 292 21.73 30.61 0.86
C THR A 292 21.60 29.17 0.33
N SER A 293 21.07 29.05 -0.90
CA SER A 293 21.03 27.82 -1.69
C SER A 293 22.41 27.40 -2.18
N PRO A 294 22.57 26.13 -2.56
CA PRO A 294 23.01 25.88 -3.93
C PRO A 294 22.10 24.90 -4.68
N HIS A 295 21.86 25.27 -5.93
CA HIS A 295 21.16 24.53 -6.96
C HIS A 295 21.79 23.16 -7.24
N PHE A 296 20.94 22.13 -7.42
CA PHE A 296 21.18 21.08 -8.40
C PHE A 296 19.92 20.90 -9.25
N ALA A 297 20.05 21.20 -10.55
CA ALA A 297 18.97 21.18 -11.53
C ALA A 297 18.53 19.75 -11.89
N PRO A 298 17.23 19.51 -12.10
CA PRO A 298 16.74 18.31 -12.77
C PRO A 298 16.91 18.45 -14.29
N LEU A 299 17.47 17.41 -14.92
CA LEU A 299 17.51 17.25 -16.37
C LEU A 299 16.09 17.07 -16.91
N LEU A 300 15.50 18.18 -17.34
CA LEU A 300 14.41 18.22 -18.30
C LEU A 300 15.05 18.29 -19.70
N THR A 301 14.97 17.22 -20.49
CA THR A 301 15.19 17.33 -21.94
C THR A 301 13.86 17.64 -22.60
N GLY A 302 13.71 18.93 -22.92
CA GLY A 302 12.61 19.47 -23.72
C GLY A 302 12.70 19.08 -25.19
N GLY A 303 11.56 19.22 -25.86
CA GLY A 303 11.41 19.00 -27.29
C GLY A 303 12.25 19.95 -28.13
N ALA A 304 12.77 19.41 -29.23
CA ALA A 304 13.26 20.18 -30.37
C ALA A 304 12.52 19.71 -31.62
N LYS A 305 11.84 20.65 -32.27
CA LYS A 305 11.37 20.51 -33.65
C LYS A 305 12.61 20.42 -34.56
N VAL A 306 12.71 19.36 -35.35
CA VAL A 306 13.55 19.34 -36.56
C VAL A 306 12.73 18.74 -37.70
N ARG A 307 12.66 19.47 -38.81
CA ARG A 307 12.08 19.07 -40.09
C ARG A 307 13.24 18.90 -41.07
N ALA A 308 13.46 17.71 -41.62
CA ALA A 308 13.83 17.45 -43.02
C ALA A 308 14.20 15.97 -43.30
N GLN A 309 13.40 15.36 -44.19
CA GLN A 309 13.76 14.50 -45.34
C GLN A 309 14.46 13.13 -45.17
N SER A 310 13.70 12.10 -45.58
CA SER A 310 14.04 10.87 -46.34
C SER A 310 15.32 10.10 -46.02
N ASN A 311 15.22 8.85 -45.58
CA ASN A 311 15.01 7.64 -46.41
C ASN A 311 15.13 6.39 -45.51
N GLY A 312 14.18 5.45 -45.60
CA GLY A 312 14.27 4.15 -44.92
C GLY A 312 12.95 3.68 -44.32
N GLN A 313 12.28 2.75 -45.00
CA GLN A 313 11.14 2.00 -44.48
C GLN A 313 11.55 1.15 -43.26
N PRO A 314 10.65 0.99 -42.27
CA PRO A 314 10.49 -0.28 -41.58
C PRO A 314 9.07 -0.83 -41.81
N GLU A 315 9.01 -2.15 -41.92
CA GLU A 315 7.83 -2.93 -42.26
C GLU A 315 6.69 -2.80 -41.24
N ASP A 316 5.49 -2.58 -41.77
CA ASP A 316 4.20 -2.53 -41.09
C ASP A 316 3.70 -3.96 -40.85
N THR A 317 3.59 -4.36 -39.58
CA THR A 317 2.83 -5.57 -39.18
C THR A 317 1.84 -5.19 -38.08
N SER A 318 0.99 -4.20 -38.38
CA SER A 318 -0.26 -4.00 -37.67
C SER A 318 -1.27 -5.09 -38.06
N SER A 319 -1.77 -5.84 -37.08
CA SER A 319 -3.04 -6.58 -37.27
C SER A 319 -4.18 -5.54 -37.26
N PRO A 320 -5.22 -5.69 -38.10
CA PRO A 320 -6.24 -4.65 -38.20
C PRO A 320 -7.10 -4.61 -36.93
N PRO A 321 -7.67 -3.45 -36.57
CA PRO A 321 -8.67 -3.37 -35.51
C PRO A 321 -9.89 -4.24 -35.88
N LEU A 322 -10.51 -4.84 -34.87
CA LEU A 322 -11.73 -5.64 -35.04
C LEU A 322 -12.79 -4.79 -35.76
N GLY A 323 -13.27 -5.29 -36.90
CA GLY A 323 -14.27 -4.61 -37.71
C GLY A 323 -15.58 -4.43 -36.94
N GLU A 324 -16.34 -3.39 -37.28
CA GLU A 324 -17.64 -3.06 -36.68
C GLU A 324 -18.60 -4.28 -36.65
N ASP A 325 -18.51 -5.15 -37.66
CA ASP A 325 -19.26 -6.40 -37.77
C ASP A 325 -18.97 -7.40 -36.63
N GLU A 326 -17.73 -7.45 -36.13
CA GLU A 326 -17.31 -8.36 -35.06
C GLU A 326 -17.73 -7.84 -33.68
N ILE A 327 -17.74 -6.52 -33.51
CA ILE A 327 -18.30 -5.84 -32.34
C ILE A 327 -19.82 -6.07 -32.27
N GLU A 328 -20.52 -5.94 -33.39
CA GLU A 328 -21.96 -6.18 -33.46
C GLU A 328 -22.32 -7.67 -33.24
N ARG A 329 -21.48 -8.59 -33.74
CA ARG A 329 -21.64 -10.03 -33.50
C ARG A 329 -21.51 -10.40 -32.02
N LEU A 330 -20.54 -9.82 -31.32
CA LEU A 330 -20.36 -10.02 -29.88
C LEU A 330 -21.48 -9.38 -29.05
N ALA A 331 -21.98 -8.20 -29.47
CA ALA A 331 -23.12 -7.53 -28.84
C ALA A 331 -24.44 -8.32 -29.01
N ASN A 332 -24.62 -9.03 -30.12
CA ASN A 332 -25.80 -9.86 -30.36
C ASN A 332 -25.75 -11.19 -29.57
N LEU A 333 -24.57 -11.82 -29.48
CA LEU A 333 -24.36 -13.00 -28.61
C LEU A 333 -24.64 -12.70 -27.13
N ALA A 334 -24.26 -11.50 -26.65
CA ALA A 334 -24.56 -11.07 -25.29
C ALA A 334 -26.07 -10.85 -25.04
N ARG A 335 -26.81 -10.36 -26.05
CA ARG A 335 -28.27 -10.17 -25.99
C ARG A 335 -29.03 -11.50 -25.99
N GLU A 336 -28.59 -12.47 -26.79
CA GLU A 336 -29.20 -13.81 -26.84
C GLU A 336 -28.99 -14.59 -25.53
N ALA A 337 -27.79 -14.50 -24.94
CA ALA A 337 -27.49 -15.08 -23.63
C ALA A 337 -28.31 -14.44 -22.50
N GLY A 338 -28.67 -13.16 -22.61
CA GLY A 338 -29.57 -12.47 -21.68
C GLY A 338 -31.04 -12.92 -21.80
N SER A 339 -31.55 -13.12 -23.02
CA SER A 339 -32.96 -13.50 -23.26
C SER A 339 -33.30 -14.93 -22.79
N THR A 340 -32.30 -15.81 -22.74
CA THR A 340 -32.46 -17.21 -22.32
C THR A 340 -32.72 -17.33 -20.79
N ARG A 341 -32.50 -16.24 -20.04
CA ARG A 341 -32.64 -16.20 -18.56
C ARG A 341 -34.01 -15.72 -18.07
N GLU A 342 -34.87 -15.17 -18.94
CA GLU A 342 -36.24 -14.74 -18.58
C GLU A 342 -37.31 -15.83 -18.79
N ARG A 343 -36.95 -17.03 -19.26
CA ARG A 343 -37.88 -18.16 -19.47
C ARG A 343 -37.53 -19.43 -18.65
N ARG A 344 -36.88 -19.28 -17.49
CA ARG A 344 -36.72 -20.38 -16.53
C ARG A 344 -37.06 -19.96 -15.12
#